data_AF-A0A9W4UFR6-F1
#
_entry.id   AF-A0A9W4UFR6-F1
#
_cell.length_a   1.000
_cell.length_b   1.000
_cell.length_c   1.000
_cell.angle_alpha   90.00
_cell.angle_beta   90.00
_cell.angle_gamma   90.00
#
_symmetry.space_group_name_H-M   'P 1'
#
loop_
_entity.id
_entity.type
_entity.pdbx_description
1 polymer ?
#
loop_
_entity_poly.entity_id
_entity_poly.type
_entity_poly.pdbx_seq_one_letter_code
_entity_poly.pdbx_strand_id
1 'polypeptide(L)'
;MAYLYPNSTQLYFESDIPEAERREIRQAVEDSPGCSVVGQWAIGISSKMPERAVATEIDCYKGWHQGNNPHATFRLDWVDAHRNHVATCAKAHLHKNGLESVQEFSTGVLWVRLPGREFWRRTNPTHARGDPPKSVLELREAPPAVPAAPSTPNPFLFQPSFILSGPPPPAPSGAILSALHPLAPPYLPRHPHPPPPPPPPPPFSYPGPLHPPPPGTQVPLPRPLAPPPGLPDHHSPPPSNYLGTPPPPPPPGTQVPFSGSPPPPPQLLVTPAATQPPWRVDRTPPKRYKDLDEADDDETPELDY
;
A
#
# COMPACT_ATOMS: atom_id res chain seq x y z
N MET A 1 18.50 -2.49 -14.53
CA MET A 1 18.38 -1.05 -14.81
C MET A 1 17.53 -0.46 -13.70
N ALA A 2 18.11 0.36 -12.81
CA ALA A 2 17.33 1.11 -11.84
C ALA A 2 16.68 2.28 -12.57
N TYR A 3 15.36 2.24 -12.72
CA TYR A 3 14.61 3.42 -13.15
C TYR A 3 14.59 4.37 -11.94
N LEU A 4 15.46 5.37 -11.95
CA LEU A 4 15.35 6.50 -11.03
C LEU A 4 14.06 7.22 -11.41
N TYR A 5 12.94 6.92 -10.75
CA TYR A 5 11.72 7.69 -10.87
C TYR A 5 11.83 8.84 -9.87
N PRO A 6 12.15 10.07 -10.31
CA PRO A 6 12.29 11.14 -9.37
C PRO A 6 10.88 11.56 -8.93
N ASN A 7 10.65 11.45 -7.62
CA ASN A 7 9.78 12.31 -6.82
C ASN A 7 8.57 11.65 -6.16
N SER A 8 8.38 10.32 -6.16
CA SER A 8 7.33 9.62 -5.39
C SER A 8 6.08 10.49 -5.11
N THR A 9 5.54 11.10 -6.18
CA THR A 9 4.74 12.33 -6.07
C THR A 9 3.37 12.11 -5.48
N GLN A 10 2.92 10.85 -5.50
CA GLN A 10 1.66 10.41 -4.93
C GLN A 10 1.83 9.85 -3.52
N LEU A 11 3.06 9.87 -2.95
CA LEU A 11 3.33 9.45 -1.57
C LEU A 11 3.10 10.60 -0.60
N TYR A 12 2.13 10.40 0.27
CA TYR A 12 1.77 11.27 1.37
C TYR A 12 2.03 10.57 2.71
N PHE A 13 2.12 11.35 3.78
CA PHE A 13 2.38 10.86 5.14
C PHE A 13 1.36 11.46 6.11
N GLU A 14 0.92 10.68 7.08
CA GLU A 14 0.16 11.22 8.22
C GLU A 14 1.03 12.14 9.08
N SER A 15 0.36 13.10 9.75
CA SER A 15 1.02 14.21 10.44
C SER A 15 1.81 13.78 11.68
N ASP A 16 1.50 12.61 12.23
CA ASP A 16 2.14 12.00 13.40
C ASP A 16 3.47 11.29 13.09
N ILE A 17 3.76 10.98 11.82
CA ILE A 17 5.04 10.37 11.42
C ILE A 17 6.17 11.42 11.44
N PRO A 18 7.26 11.23 12.22
CA PRO A 18 8.37 12.17 12.29
C PRO A 18 9.03 12.45 10.94
N GLU A 19 9.44 13.70 10.68
CA GLU A 19 10.02 14.12 9.39
C GLU A 19 11.30 13.34 9.01
N ALA A 20 12.14 13.01 9.99
CA ALA A 20 13.32 12.17 9.75
C ALA A 20 12.94 10.79 9.19
N GLU A 21 11.87 10.22 9.73
CA GLU A 21 11.33 8.93 9.34
C GLU A 21 10.64 8.97 7.98
N ARG A 22 9.89 10.04 7.68
CA ARG A 22 9.32 10.27 6.35
C ARG A 22 10.37 10.28 5.26
N ARG A 23 11.54 10.90 5.50
CA ARG A 23 12.67 10.90 4.56
C ARG A 23 13.22 9.49 4.34
N GLU A 24 13.41 8.72 5.40
CA GLU A 24 13.86 7.32 5.30
C GLU A 24 12.87 6.45 4.50
N ILE A 25 11.58 6.58 4.81
CA ILE A 25 10.51 5.83 4.12
C ILE A 25 10.45 6.23 2.65
N ARG A 26 10.46 7.53 2.34
CA ARG A 26 10.45 8.02 0.96
C ARG A 26 11.63 7.47 0.17
N GLN A 27 12.83 7.51 0.75
CA GLN A 27 14.02 6.94 0.13
C GLN A 27 13.86 5.44 -0.14
N ALA A 28 13.33 4.67 0.82
CA ALA A 28 13.07 3.23 0.63
C ALA A 28 12.04 2.95 -0.48
N VAL A 29 11.02 3.79 -0.61
CA VAL A 29 10.02 3.71 -1.69
C VAL A 29 10.66 4.03 -3.05
N GLU A 30 11.52 5.05 -3.11
CA GLU A 30 12.21 5.46 -4.34
C GLU A 30 13.29 4.47 -4.78
N ASP A 31 13.94 3.78 -3.84
CA ASP A 31 14.91 2.72 -4.08
C ASP A 31 14.25 1.37 -4.42
N SER A 32 12.93 1.27 -4.32
CA SER A 32 12.21 0.02 -4.60
C SER A 32 12.34 -0.39 -6.07
N PRO A 33 12.42 -1.71 -6.36
CA PRO A 33 12.55 -2.19 -7.73
C PRO A 33 11.32 -1.81 -8.56
N GLY A 34 11.47 -1.74 -9.88
CA GLY A 34 10.37 -1.35 -10.79
C GLY A 34 9.15 -2.28 -10.77
N CYS A 35 9.24 -3.46 -10.13
CA CYS A 35 8.13 -4.38 -9.89
C CYS A 35 7.44 -4.21 -8.52
N SER A 36 7.90 -3.26 -7.69
CA SER A 36 7.29 -2.91 -6.41
C SER A 36 5.95 -2.23 -6.62
N VAL A 37 4.92 -2.71 -5.91
CA VAL A 37 3.60 -2.11 -5.95
C VAL A 37 3.62 -0.76 -5.24
N VAL A 38 4.24 -0.67 -4.06
CA VAL A 38 4.42 0.57 -3.30
C VAL A 38 5.16 1.61 -4.14
N GLY A 39 6.28 1.23 -4.76
CA GLY A 39 7.05 2.10 -5.65
C GLY A 39 6.24 2.59 -6.85
N GLN A 40 5.53 1.68 -7.54
CA GLN A 40 4.67 2.03 -8.67
C GLN A 40 3.52 2.97 -8.26
N TRP A 41 2.84 2.68 -7.16
CA TRP A 41 1.73 3.51 -6.67
C TRP A 41 2.19 4.92 -6.33
N ALA A 42 3.37 5.04 -5.71
CA ALA A 42 3.98 6.31 -5.32
C ALA A 42 4.26 7.23 -6.51
N ILE A 43 4.40 6.69 -7.72
CA ILE A 43 4.67 7.46 -8.94
C ILE A 43 3.45 7.54 -9.89
N GLY A 44 2.27 7.09 -9.46
CA GLY A 44 1.06 7.19 -10.28
C GLY A 44 0.71 5.94 -11.10
N ILE A 45 1.44 4.83 -10.93
CA ILE A 45 1.27 3.61 -11.73
C ILE A 45 0.45 2.58 -10.94
N SER A 46 -0.59 2.06 -11.59
CA SER A 46 -1.38 0.91 -11.12
C SER A 46 -1.64 -0.01 -12.30
N SER A 47 -1.64 -1.33 -12.07
CA SER A 47 -1.90 -2.32 -13.12
C SER A 47 -3.32 -2.21 -13.67
N LYS A 48 -4.27 -1.81 -12.82
CA LYS A 48 -5.67 -1.63 -13.18
C LYS A 48 -6.30 -0.52 -12.37
N MET A 49 -6.99 0.40 -13.05
CA MET A 49 -7.79 1.44 -12.41
C MET A 49 -9.29 1.19 -12.65
N PRO A 50 -10.15 1.43 -11.65
CA PRO A 50 -11.59 1.47 -11.88
C PRO A 50 -11.96 2.63 -12.81
N GLU A 51 -13.07 2.52 -13.53
CA GLU A 51 -13.47 3.46 -14.60
C GLU A 51 -13.51 4.95 -14.18
N ARG A 52 -13.80 5.21 -12.90
CA ARG A 52 -13.89 6.58 -12.34
C ARG A 52 -12.56 7.13 -11.83
N ALA A 53 -11.53 6.30 -11.73
CA ALA A 53 -10.22 6.70 -11.24
C ALA A 53 -9.33 7.16 -12.39
N VAL A 54 -8.55 8.20 -12.13
CA VAL A 54 -7.59 8.75 -13.09
C VAL A 54 -6.16 8.80 -12.53
N ALA A 55 -6.00 8.56 -11.23
CA ALA A 55 -4.70 8.57 -10.56
C ALA A 55 -4.70 7.63 -9.36
N THR A 56 -3.50 7.31 -8.89
CA THR A 56 -3.25 6.69 -7.59
C THR A 56 -2.88 7.73 -6.54
N GLU A 57 -3.21 7.43 -5.28
CA GLU A 57 -2.63 8.07 -4.09
C GLU A 57 -2.14 6.96 -3.14
N ILE A 58 -1.01 7.17 -2.49
CA ILE A 58 -0.49 6.27 -1.45
C ILE A 58 -0.23 7.07 -0.18
N ASP A 59 -0.91 6.68 0.89
CA ASP A 59 -0.78 7.31 2.21
C ASP A 59 0.00 6.39 3.14
N CYS A 60 1.17 6.83 3.60
CA CYS A 60 1.86 6.19 4.72
C CYS A 60 1.22 6.69 6.02
N TYR A 61 0.45 5.82 6.67
CA TYR A 61 -0.29 6.14 7.88
C TYR A 61 0.29 5.52 9.14
N LYS A 62 1.28 4.63 9.00
CA LYS A 62 2.15 4.23 10.09
C LYS A 62 3.59 4.14 9.59
N GLY A 63 4.50 4.79 10.30
CA GLY A 63 5.94 4.75 10.00
C GLY A 63 6.58 3.39 10.27
N TRP A 64 7.91 3.35 10.34
CA TRP A 64 8.70 2.21 10.79
C TRP A 64 8.29 1.75 12.19
N HIS A 65 7.48 0.71 12.27
CA HIS A 65 7.22 0.02 13.53
C HIS A 65 8.47 -0.70 14.04
N GLN A 66 8.75 -0.55 15.33
CA GLN A 66 9.86 -1.22 16.00
C GLN A 66 9.46 -2.68 16.29
N GLY A 67 10.25 -3.64 15.79
CA GLY A 67 10.04 -5.08 15.96
C GLY A 67 11.14 -5.87 15.25
N ASN A 68 11.04 -7.20 15.24
CA ASN A 68 12.00 -8.08 14.55
C ASN A 68 12.08 -7.80 13.04
N ASN A 69 11.02 -7.23 12.46
CA ASN A 69 10.94 -6.90 11.05
C ASN A 69 10.33 -5.50 10.82
N PRO A 70 11.12 -4.42 10.96
CA PRO A 70 10.63 -3.06 10.85
C PRO A 70 10.03 -2.78 9.48
N HIS A 71 8.79 -2.28 9.46
CA HIS A 71 8.05 -1.95 8.26
C HIS A 71 7.22 -0.69 8.42
N ALA A 72 7.02 0.00 7.30
CA ALA A 72 6.07 1.10 7.17
C ALA A 72 4.77 0.56 6.54
N THR A 73 3.65 1.13 6.95
CA THR A 73 2.31 0.71 6.51
C THR A 73 1.68 1.78 5.64
N PHE A 74 1.15 1.35 4.50
CA PHE A 74 0.59 2.20 3.47
C PHE A 74 -0.84 1.81 3.13
N ARG A 75 -1.66 2.81 2.80
CA ARG A 75 -2.95 2.63 2.15
C ARG A 75 -2.82 2.99 0.68
N LEU A 76 -3.27 2.09 -0.19
CA LEU A 76 -3.25 2.28 -1.65
C LEU A 76 -4.65 2.70 -2.12
N ASP A 77 -4.79 3.94 -2.55
CA ASP A 77 -6.06 4.52 -2.98
C ASP A 77 -6.05 4.85 -4.48
N TRP A 78 -7.24 4.79 -5.08
CA TRP A 78 -7.52 5.39 -6.38
C TRP A 78 -8.34 6.66 -6.20
N VAL A 79 -8.04 7.68 -7.00
CA VAL A 79 -8.72 8.97 -6.96
C VAL A 79 -9.20 9.43 -8.34
N ASP A 80 -10.25 10.25 -8.34
CA ASP A 80 -10.80 10.87 -9.56
C ASP A 80 -10.02 12.13 -9.97
N ALA A 81 -10.45 12.77 -11.05
CA ALA A 81 -9.81 13.99 -11.59
C ALA A 81 -9.82 15.18 -10.63
N HIS A 82 -10.69 15.17 -9.63
CA HIS A 82 -10.79 16.19 -8.59
C HIS A 82 -10.06 15.79 -7.31
N ARG A 83 -9.28 14.70 -7.33
CA ARG A 83 -8.59 14.12 -6.16
C ARG A 83 -9.56 13.66 -5.07
N ASN A 84 -10.80 13.31 -5.43
CA ASN A 84 -11.71 12.64 -4.51
C ASN A 84 -11.38 11.15 -4.49
N HIS A 85 -11.52 10.55 -3.30
CA HIS A 85 -11.41 9.11 -3.13
C HIS A 85 -12.46 8.36 -3.97
N VAL A 86 -12.01 7.38 -4.74
CA VAL A 86 -12.89 6.48 -5.50
C VAL A 86 -13.02 5.15 -4.78
N ALA A 87 -11.88 4.54 -4.44
CA ALA A 87 -11.83 3.28 -3.70
C ALA A 87 -10.44 3.06 -3.11
N THR A 88 -10.41 2.35 -1.97
CA THR A 88 -9.17 1.81 -1.40
C THR A 88 -8.92 0.43 -1.97
N CYS A 89 -7.77 0.27 -2.61
CA CYS A 89 -7.37 -0.97 -3.26
C CYS A 89 -6.84 -1.99 -2.25
N ALA A 90 -5.86 -1.58 -1.43
CA ALA A 90 -5.11 -2.50 -0.59
C ALA A 90 -4.42 -1.79 0.59
N LYS A 91 -4.05 -2.59 1.59
CA LYS A 91 -3.05 -2.27 2.62
C LYS A 91 -1.71 -2.84 2.16
N ALA A 92 -0.63 -2.08 2.25
CA ALA A 92 0.70 -2.54 1.88
C ALA A 92 1.70 -2.32 3.01
N HIS A 93 2.65 -3.24 3.15
CA HIS A 93 3.81 -3.09 4.02
C HIS A 93 5.08 -3.07 3.18
N LEU A 94 5.95 -2.09 3.44
CA LEU A 94 7.32 -2.08 2.95
C LEU A 94 8.24 -2.26 4.15
N HIS A 95 9.09 -3.28 4.11
CA HIS A 95 10.05 -3.58 5.16
C HIS A 95 11.41 -2.95 4.84
N LYS A 96 12.20 -2.63 5.88
CA LYS A 96 13.55 -2.04 5.70
C LYS A 96 14.50 -2.92 4.88
N ASN A 97 14.28 -4.23 4.85
CA ASN A 97 15.08 -5.18 4.04
C ASN A 97 14.60 -5.28 2.58
N GLY A 98 13.58 -4.51 2.17
CA GLY A 98 13.01 -4.54 0.83
C GLY A 98 11.96 -5.62 0.60
N LEU A 99 11.56 -6.38 1.63
CA LEU A 99 10.39 -7.25 1.60
C LEU A 99 9.15 -6.37 1.49
N GLU A 100 8.20 -6.81 0.68
CA GLU A 100 6.99 -6.07 0.42
C GLU A 100 5.79 -7.01 0.48
N SER A 101 4.73 -6.60 1.15
CA SER A 101 3.47 -7.31 1.17
C SER A 101 2.31 -6.38 0.86
N VAL A 102 1.28 -6.92 0.19
CA VAL A 102 0.10 -6.16 -0.23
C VAL A 102 -1.13 -7.03 -0.05
N GLN A 103 -2.08 -6.60 0.76
CA GLN A 103 -3.34 -7.28 1.01
C GLN A 103 -4.49 -6.49 0.36
N GLU A 104 -5.14 -7.11 -0.61
CA GLU A 104 -6.29 -6.52 -1.29
C GLU A 104 -7.54 -6.52 -0.42
N PHE A 105 -8.22 -5.37 -0.29
CA PHE A 105 -9.43 -5.28 0.52
C PHE A 105 -10.63 -6.00 -0.11
N SER A 106 -10.77 -5.94 -1.43
CA SER A 106 -11.94 -6.54 -2.12
C SER A 106 -11.90 -8.06 -2.16
N THR A 107 -10.71 -8.65 -2.16
CA THR A 107 -10.51 -10.09 -2.36
C THR A 107 -9.93 -10.79 -1.15
N GLY A 108 -9.27 -10.07 -0.24
CA GLY A 108 -8.47 -10.65 0.85
C GLY A 108 -7.20 -11.35 0.38
N VAL A 109 -6.85 -11.27 -0.91
CA VAL A 109 -5.63 -11.88 -1.45
C VAL A 109 -4.42 -11.15 -0.89
N LEU A 110 -3.48 -11.92 -0.35
CA LEU A 110 -2.19 -11.43 0.12
C LEU A 110 -1.11 -11.73 -0.92
N TRP A 111 -0.43 -10.70 -1.34
CA TRP A 111 0.73 -10.75 -2.23
C TRP A 111 1.99 -10.46 -1.42
N VAL A 112 3.04 -11.26 -1.60
CA VAL A 112 4.33 -11.08 -0.92
C VAL A 112 5.47 -11.13 -1.94
N ARG A 113 6.34 -10.13 -1.92
CA ARG A 113 7.59 -10.08 -2.71
C ARG A 113 8.77 -10.12 -1.77
N LEU A 114 9.64 -11.10 -1.97
CA LEU A 114 10.89 -11.21 -1.21
C LEU A 114 11.94 -10.22 -1.74
N PRO A 115 12.88 -9.78 -0.88
CA PRO A 115 14.01 -8.95 -1.29
C PRO A 115 14.76 -9.56 -2.48
N GLY A 116 15.11 -8.74 -3.47
CA GLY A 116 15.85 -9.17 -4.66
C GLY A 116 15.09 -10.08 -5.64
N ARG A 117 13.80 -10.37 -5.40
CA ARG A 117 12.96 -11.12 -6.34
C ARG A 117 12.09 -10.19 -7.18
N GLU A 118 11.93 -10.53 -8.45
CA GLU A 118 10.99 -9.84 -9.36
C GLU A 118 9.57 -10.41 -9.32
N PHE A 119 9.40 -11.59 -8.71
CA PHE A 119 8.16 -12.33 -8.68
C PHE A 119 7.44 -12.21 -7.35
N TRP A 120 6.13 -12.32 -7.40
CA TRP A 120 5.25 -12.27 -6.25
C TRP A 120 4.74 -13.67 -5.88
N ARG A 121 4.59 -13.91 -4.57
CA ARG A 121 3.88 -15.06 -4.02
C ARG A 121 2.46 -14.65 -3.68
N ARG A 122 1.49 -15.39 -4.19
CA ARG A 122 0.07 -15.18 -3.92
C ARG A 122 -0.43 -16.14 -2.85
N THR A 123 -1.12 -15.62 -1.85
CA THR A 123 -1.86 -16.40 -0.85
C THR A 123 -3.33 -15.99 -0.92
N ASN A 124 -4.19 -16.93 -1.27
CA ASN A 124 -5.63 -16.70 -1.26
C ASN A 124 -6.18 -16.82 0.18
N PRO A 125 -7.22 -16.07 0.55
CA PRO A 125 -7.85 -16.22 1.85
C PRO A 125 -8.43 -17.63 2.02
N THR A 126 -8.42 -18.14 3.24
CA THR A 126 -8.82 -19.52 3.58
C THR A 126 -10.30 -19.77 3.27
N HIS A 127 -10.57 -20.34 2.09
CA HIS A 127 -11.70 -21.12 1.56
C HIS A 127 -13.16 -20.97 2.06
N ALA A 128 -13.53 -20.04 2.93
CA ALA A 128 -14.94 -19.84 3.28
C ALA A 128 -15.78 -19.23 2.13
N ARG A 129 -15.19 -18.94 0.96
CA ARG A 129 -15.81 -18.14 -0.12
C ARG A 129 -15.75 -18.71 -1.55
N GLY A 130 -15.50 -20.01 -1.74
CA GLY A 130 -15.59 -20.63 -3.08
C GLY A 130 -14.34 -20.44 -3.96
N ASP A 131 -14.55 -20.30 -5.28
CA ASP A 131 -13.47 -20.12 -6.27
C ASP A 131 -12.52 -18.97 -5.89
N PRO A 132 -11.22 -19.07 -6.21
CA PRO A 132 -10.26 -18.04 -5.85
C PRO A 132 -10.69 -16.69 -6.45
N PRO A 133 -10.83 -15.63 -5.64
CA PRO A 133 -11.31 -14.34 -6.12
C PRO A 133 -10.37 -13.78 -7.18
N LYS A 134 -10.94 -13.10 -8.19
CA LYS A 134 -10.16 -12.42 -9.21
C LYS A 134 -9.47 -11.21 -8.57
N SER A 135 -8.15 -11.30 -8.43
CA SER A 135 -7.25 -10.25 -7.96
C SER A 135 -7.45 -8.96 -8.76
N VAL A 136 -7.43 -7.81 -8.09
CA VAL A 136 -7.44 -6.52 -8.79
C VAL A 136 -6.03 -6.10 -9.19
N LEU A 137 -5.02 -6.54 -8.42
CA LEU A 137 -3.63 -6.37 -8.78
C LEU A 137 -3.21 -7.48 -9.74
N GLU A 138 -2.77 -7.09 -10.94
CA GLU A 138 -2.18 -8.01 -11.92
C GLU A 138 -0.67 -8.12 -11.69
N LEU A 139 -0.27 -8.93 -10.72
CA LEU A 139 1.14 -9.14 -10.35
C LEU A 139 1.71 -10.41 -10.98
N ARG A 140 2.99 -10.37 -11.35
CA ARG A 140 3.68 -11.51 -11.94
C ARG A 140 4.01 -12.55 -10.87
N GLU A 141 3.24 -13.63 -10.85
CA GLU A 141 3.48 -14.76 -9.95
C GLU A 141 4.80 -15.48 -10.25
N ALA A 142 5.42 -16.00 -9.19
CA ALA A 142 6.57 -16.89 -9.34
C ALA A 142 6.16 -18.14 -10.15
N PRO A 143 7.00 -18.62 -11.07
CA PRO A 143 6.73 -19.89 -11.74
C PRO A 143 6.56 -20.98 -10.67
N PRO A 144 5.65 -21.95 -10.89
CA PRO A 144 5.49 -23.06 -9.96
C PRO A 144 6.86 -23.71 -9.77
N ALA A 145 7.20 -23.99 -8.51
CA ALA A 145 8.43 -24.70 -8.20
C ALA A 145 8.43 -25.99 -9.03
N VAL A 146 9.33 -26.09 -10.01
CA VAL A 146 9.51 -27.34 -10.73
C VAL A 146 9.87 -28.35 -9.64
N PRO A 147 9.05 -29.40 -9.42
CA PRO A 147 9.40 -30.40 -8.43
C PRO A 147 10.82 -30.85 -8.77
N ALA A 148 11.73 -30.69 -7.81
CA ALA A 148 13.12 -31.05 -8.01
C ALA A 148 13.11 -32.44 -8.65
N ALA A 149 13.59 -32.52 -9.90
CA ALA A 149 13.62 -33.80 -10.60
C ALA A 149 14.26 -34.79 -9.62
N PRO A 150 13.66 -35.99 -9.42
CA PRO A 150 14.18 -36.97 -8.48
C PRO A 150 15.67 -37.07 -8.79
N SER A 151 16.49 -36.65 -7.84
CA SER A 151 17.93 -36.58 -8.03
C SER A 151 18.36 -38.00 -8.34
N THR A 152 18.49 -38.33 -9.62
CA THR A 152 19.04 -39.61 -10.05
C THR A 152 20.41 -39.63 -9.41
N PRO A 153 20.66 -40.55 -8.45
CA PRO A 153 21.92 -40.59 -7.74
C PRO A 153 22.99 -40.70 -8.80
N ASN A 154 23.79 -39.64 -8.96
CA ASN A 154 24.81 -39.59 -9.98
C ASN A 154 25.88 -40.62 -9.55
N PRO A 155 26.01 -41.78 -10.22
CA PRO A 155 26.89 -42.85 -9.70
C PRO A 155 28.38 -42.52 -9.88
N PHE A 156 28.70 -41.35 -10.45
CA PHE A 156 30.07 -40.95 -10.81
C PHE A 156 30.74 -39.94 -9.88
N LEU A 157 30.16 -39.60 -8.72
CA LEU A 157 30.78 -38.68 -7.74
C LEU A 157 31.21 -39.34 -6.43
N PHE A 158 31.60 -40.62 -6.47
CA PHE A 158 32.56 -41.15 -5.50
C PHE A 158 33.98 -40.82 -6.00
N GLN A 159 34.40 -39.56 -5.87
CA GLN A 159 35.82 -39.27 -5.84
C GLN A 159 36.29 -39.44 -4.39
N PRO A 160 37.18 -40.40 -4.08
CA PRO A 160 37.82 -40.45 -2.78
C PRO A 160 38.71 -39.21 -2.66
N SER A 161 38.29 -38.24 -1.84
CA SER A 161 39.18 -37.19 -1.36
C SER A 161 40.28 -37.86 -0.56
N PHE A 162 41.46 -38.02 -1.17
CA PHE A 162 42.68 -38.30 -0.41
C PHE A 162 42.91 -37.12 0.52
N ILE A 163 42.67 -37.34 1.81
CA ILE A 163 43.06 -36.42 2.88
C ILE A 163 44.59 -36.44 2.93
N LEU A 164 45.22 -35.49 2.26
CA LEU A 164 46.63 -35.19 2.49
C LEU A 164 46.70 -34.38 3.79
N SER A 165 46.92 -35.06 4.91
CA SER A 165 47.26 -34.47 6.20
C SER A 165 48.56 -33.68 6.10
N GLY A 166 48.46 -32.40 5.76
CA GLY A 166 49.51 -31.42 5.98
C GLY A 166 49.38 -30.82 7.39
N PRO A 167 50.47 -30.63 8.15
CA PRO A 167 50.41 -29.99 9.45
C PRO A 167 49.94 -28.53 9.34
N PRO A 168 49.18 -28.03 10.33
CA PRO A 168 48.68 -26.66 10.32
C PRO A 168 49.83 -25.65 10.40
N PRO A 169 49.75 -24.50 9.72
CA PRO A 169 50.70 -23.41 9.90
C PRO A 169 50.61 -22.84 11.32
N PRO A 170 51.74 -22.39 11.91
CA PRO A 170 51.76 -21.82 13.25
C PRO A 170 51.00 -20.48 13.31
N ALA A 171 50.12 -20.36 14.31
CA ALA A 171 49.42 -19.12 14.61
C ALA A 171 50.40 -18.02 15.07
N PRO A 172 50.26 -16.76 14.62
CA PRO A 172 51.01 -15.66 15.19
C PRO A 172 50.49 -15.36 16.60
N SER A 173 51.28 -15.74 17.61
CA SER A 173 51.17 -15.24 18.98
C SER A 173 51.46 -13.73 19.01
N GLY A 174 50.40 -12.94 18.89
CA GLY A 174 50.41 -11.50 19.13
C GLY A 174 49.64 -11.18 20.40
N ALA A 175 50.33 -11.25 21.53
CA ALA A 175 49.84 -10.74 22.81
C ALA A 175 49.79 -9.21 22.78
N ILE A 176 48.60 -8.62 22.92
CA ILE A 176 48.44 -7.31 23.54
C ILE A 176 47.26 -7.40 24.51
N LEU A 177 47.60 -7.73 25.76
CA LEU A 177 46.79 -7.38 26.92
C LEU A 177 46.85 -5.86 27.06
N SER A 178 45.77 -5.17 26.70
CA SER A 178 45.52 -3.80 27.16
C SER A 178 44.28 -3.80 28.02
N ALA A 179 44.52 -3.60 29.30
CA ALA A 179 43.54 -3.33 30.32
C ALA A 179 42.77 -2.06 29.97
N LEU A 180 41.48 -2.20 29.67
CA LEU A 180 40.54 -1.08 29.72
C LEU A 180 39.59 -1.34 30.88
N HIS A 181 39.82 -0.54 31.93
CA HIS A 181 38.94 -0.39 33.07
C HIS A 181 37.52 -0.04 32.61
N PRO A 182 36.47 -0.68 33.14
CA PRO A 182 35.13 -0.13 33.03
C PRO A 182 35.05 1.11 33.92
N LEU A 183 35.14 2.29 33.30
CA LEU A 183 34.68 3.53 33.92
C LEU A 183 33.18 3.40 34.17
N ALA A 184 32.81 3.38 35.44
CA ALA A 184 31.43 3.47 35.88
C ALA A 184 30.74 4.68 35.20
N PRO A 185 29.50 4.52 34.71
CA PRO A 185 28.76 5.64 34.16
C PRO A 185 28.54 6.70 35.25
N PRO A 186 28.64 8.00 34.93
CA PRO A 186 28.29 9.05 35.86
C PRO A 186 26.83 8.87 36.28
N TYR A 187 26.59 8.93 37.59
CA TYR A 187 25.27 9.01 38.17
C TYR A 187 24.53 10.22 37.54
N LEU A 188 23.68 9.97 36.56
CA LEU A 188 22.70 10.95 36.12
C LEU A 188 21.70 11.15 37.27
N PRO A 189 21.28 12.40 37.55
CA PRO A 189 20.19 12.65 38.47
C PRO A 189 18.98 11.83 38.04
N ARG A 190 18.44 11.01 38.95
CA ARG A 190 17.17 10.32 38.71
C ARG A 190 16.15 11.34 38.22
N HIS A 191 15.71 11.18 36.97
CA HIS A 191 14.58 11.94 36.47
C HIS A 191 13.41 11.77 37.46
N PRO A 192 12.69 12.85 37.80
CA PRO A 192 11.50 12.76 38.63
C PRO A 192 10.57 11.71 38.01
N HIS A 193 10.16 10.74 38.81
CA HIS A 193 9.20 9.73 38.38
C HIS A 193 7.99 10.46 37.79
N PRO A 194 7.53 10.07 36.59
CA PRO A 194 6.27 10.60 36.07
C PRO A 194 5.18 10.32 37.12
N PRO A 195 4.26 11.27 37.35
CA PRO A 195 3.15 11.04 38.26
C PRO A 195 2.38 9.79 37.79
N PRO A 196 1.86 8.98 38.72
CA PRO A 196 1.04 7.84 38.36
C PRO A 196 -0.12 8.30 37.45
N PRO A 197 -0.52 7.49 36.47
CA PRO A 197 -1.65 7.82 35.62
C PRO A 197 -2.89 8.05 36.50
N PRO A 198 -3.80 8.96 36.10
CA PRO A 198 -5.06 9.14 36.81
C PRO A 198 -5.84 7.82 36.84
N PRO A 199 -6.59 7.55 37.91
CA PRO A 199 -7.46 6.37 37.95
C PRO A 199 -8.44 6.42 36.76
N PRO A 200 -8.80 5.26 36.19
CA PRO A 200 -9.80 5.21 35.14
C PRO A 200 -11.10 5.87 35.64
N PRO A 201 -11.85 6.55 34.75
CA PRO A 201 -13.16 7.08 35.12
C PRO A 201 -14.04 5.94 35.65
N PRO A 202 -14.91 6.21 36.64
CA PRO A 202 -15.88 5.21 37.08
C PRO A 202 -16.70 4.75 35.86
N PRO A 203 -17.11 3.47 35.82
CA PRO A 203 -17.95 2.97 34.74
C PRO A 203 -19.14 3.90 34.60
N PHE A 204 -19.37 4.40 33.38
CA PHE A 204 -20.58 5.13 33.06
C PHE A 204 -21.75 4.20 33.38
N SER A 205 -22.50 4.53 34.44
CA SER A 205 -23.81 3.97 34.68
C SER A 205 -24.69 4.43 33.52
N TYR A 206 -24.75 3.62 32.46
CA TYR A 206 -25.78 3.78 31.46
C TYR A 206 -27.12 3.75 32.18
N PRO A 207 -28.01 4.74 31.98
CA PRO A 207 -29.39 4.59 32.41
C PRO A 207 -29.88 3.28 31.78
N GLY A 208 -30.34 2.36 32.64
CA GLY A 208 -30.80 1.05 32.21
C GLY A 208 -31.83 1.16 31.08
N PRO A 209 -32.00 0.08 30.28
CA PRO A 209 -32.91 0.08 29.15
C PRO A 209 -34.27 0.65 29.57
N LEU A 210 -34.67 1.74 28.93
CA LEU A 210 -35.98 2.35 29.11
C LEU A 210 -37.02 1.23 28.93
N HIS A 211 -37.83 1.01 29.97
CA HIS A 211 -38.95 0.10 29.91
C HIS A 211 -39.79 0.42 28.66
N PRO A 212 -40.24 -0.59 27.89
CA PRO A 212 -41.14 -0.34 26.79
C PRO A 212 -42.39 0.36 27.32
N PRO A 213 -42.92 1.37 26.59
CA PRO A 213 -44.12 2.07 27.02
C PRO A 213 -45.29 1.08 27.15
N PRO A 214 -46.20 1.30 28.11
CA PRO A 214 -47.35 0.41 28.29
C PRO A 214 -48.20 0.35 27.00
N PRO A 215 -48.85 -0.79 26.73
CA PRO A 215 -49.72 -0.92 25.56
C PRO A 215 -50.81 0.15 25.61
N GLY A 216 -50.85 1.04 24.61
CA GLY A 216 -51.85 2.10 24.47
C GLY A 216 -51.32 3.53 24.56
N THR A 217 -50.03 3.76 24.83
CA THR A 217 -49.44 5.10 24.72
C THR A 217 -49.19 5.44 23.25
N GLN A 218 -50.09 6.20 22.62
CA GLN A 218 -49.83 6.78 21.31
C GLN A 218 -48.78 7.89 21.44
N VAL A 219 -47.57 7.64 20.97
CA VAL A 219 -46.55 8.68 20.79
C VAL A 219 -47.02 9.56 19.63
N PRO A 220 -47.19 10.88 19.84
CA PRO A 220 -47.57 11.79 18.75
C PRO A 220 -46.51 11.73 17.65
N LEU A 221 -46.92 11.37 16.42
CA LEU A 221 -46.05 11.43 15.26
C LEU A 221 -45.53 12.88 15.10
N PRO A 222 -44.22 13.08 14.92
CA PRO A 222 -43.69 14.41 14.62
C PRO A 222 -44.34 14.91 13.32
N ARG A 223 -44.92 16.12 13.38
CA ARG A 223 -45.49 16.79 12.20
C ARG A 223 -44.41 16.91 11.13
N PRO A 224 -44.69 16.58 9.86
CA PRO A 224 -43.77 16.84 8.77
C PRO A 224 -43.49 18.34 8.70
N LEU A 225 -42.20 18.69 8.77
CA LEU A 225 -41.71 20.05 8.56
C LEU A 225 -42.16 20.52 7.18
N ALA A 226 -42.79 21.69 7.13
CA ALA A 226 -43.17 22.33 5.88
C ALA A 226 -41.91 22.58 5.01
N PRO A 227 -41.98 22.36 3.69
CA PRO A 227 -40.87 22.67 2.80
C PRO A 227 -40.57 24.18 2.81
N PRO A 228 -39.29 24.58 2.72
CA PRO A 228 -38.91 25.99 2.66
C PRO A 228 -39.47 26.66 1.39
N PRO A 229 -39.97 27.89 1.47
CA PRO A 229 -40.40 28.63 0.30
C PRO A 229 -39.19 29.11 -0.50
N GLY A 230 -39.12 28.80 -1.79
CA GLY A 230 -38.27 29.51 -2.75
C GLY A 230 -37.14 28.73 -3.42
N LEU A 231 -37.38 27.50 -3.88
CA LEU A 231 -36.49 26.85 -4.86
C LEU A 231 -37.14 26.91 -6.26
N PRO A 232 -36.49 27.53 -7.26
CA PRO A 232 -37.00 27.55 -8.62
C PRO A 232 -36.93 26.15 -9.26
N ASP A 233 -38.04 25.75 -9.87
CA ASP A 233 -38.20 24.53 -10.65
C ASP A 233 -37.22 24.50 -11.84
N HIS A 234 -36.11 23.79 -11.69
CA HIS A 234 -35.26 23.38 -12.81
C HIS A 234 -35.62 21.96 -13.26
N HIS A 235 -36.80 21.81 -13.87
CA HIS A 235 -37.11 20.66 -14.70
C HIS A 235 -37.40 21.11 -16.13
N SER A 236 -36.38 21.00 -16.98
CA SER A 236 -36.54 20.75 -18.42
C SER A 236 -35.25 20.09 -18.91
N PRO A 237 -35.26 18.77 -19.21
CA PRO A 237 -34.18 18.18 -20.01
C PRO A 237 -34.23 18.76 -21.43
N PRO A 238 -33.09 19.07 -22.06
CA PRO A 238 -33.08 19.50 -23.45
C PRO A 238 -33.55 18.34 -24.36
N PRO A 239 -34.21 18.63 -25.49
CA PRO A 239 -34.61 17.61 -26.45
C PRO A 239 -33.37 16.95 -27.08
N SER A 240 -33.29 15.62 -26.96
CA SER A 240 -32.36 14.77 -27.71
C SER A 240 -32.69 14.83 -29.20
N ASN A 241 -32.08 15.77 -29.92
CA ASN A 241 -32.03 15.81 -31.37
C ASN A 241 -30.58 15.75 -31.84
N TYR A 242 -29.99 14.55 -31.82
CA TYR A 242 -28.78 14.21 -32.59
C TYR A 242 -28.82 12.73 -33.00
N LEU A 243 -29.77 12.39 -33.87
CA LEU A 243 -29.63 11.25 -34.76
C LEU A 243 -29.07 11.80 -36.08
N GLY A 244 -27.74 12.00 -36.11
CA GLY A 244 -27.01 12.26 -37.33
C GLY A 244 -26.97 11.00 -38.18
N THR A 245 -27.58 11.05 -39.36
CA THR A 245 -27.38 10.07 -40.43
C THR A 245 -25.89 9.87 -40.70
N PRO A 246 -25.41 8.61 -40.84
CA PRO A 246 -24.02 8.37 -41.22
C PRO A 246 -23.75 8.96 -42.62
N PRO A 247 -22.56 9.55 -42.87
CA PRO A 247 -22.20 10.06 -44.18
C PRO A 247 -22.19 8.92 -45.22
N PRO A 248 -22.58 9.20 -46.47
CA PRO A 248 -22.53 8.20 -47.53
C PRO A 248 -21.08 7.75 -47.80
N PRO A 249 -20.88 6.49 -48.21
CA PRO A 249 -19.56 6.01 -48.59
C PRO A 249 -19.02 6.82 -49.78
N PRO A 250 -17.70 7.07 -49.85
CA PRO A 250 -17.11 7.75 -51.00
C PRO A 250 -17.32 6.94 -52.28
N PRO A 251 -17.44 7.61 -53.44
CA PRO A 251 -17.61 6.93 -54.72
C PRO A 251 -16.40 6.04 -55.04
N PRO A 252 -16.61 4.86 -55.66
CA PRO A 252 -15.51 4.01 -56.09
C PRO A 252 -14.68 4.74 -57.14
N GLY A 253 -13.39 5.00 -56.85
CA GLY A 253 -12.44 5.58 -57.79
C GLY A 253 -11.65 6.79 -57.29
N THR A 254 -11.96 7.35 -56.12
CA THR A 254 -11.20 8.48 -55.57
C THR A 254 -9.90 8.00 -54.92
N GLN A 255 -8.82 7.93 -55.70
CA GLN A 255 -7.47 7.83 -55.12
C GLN A 255 -7.08 9.18 -54.53
N VAL A 256 -7.04 9.25 -53.20
CA VAL A 256 -6.45 10.38 -52.48
C VAL A 256 -4.92 10.26 -52.59
N PRO A 257 -4.20 11.26 -53.10
CA PRO A 257 -2.75 11.21 -53.15
C PRO A 257 -2.18 11.26 -51.73
N PHE A 258 -1.54 10.16 -51.31
CA PHE A 258 -0.73 10.11 -50.10
C PHE A 258 0.53 10.97 -50.29
N SER A 259 0.41 12.27 -50.00
CA SER A 259 1.54 13.13 -49.70
C SER A 259 1.40 13.56 -48.25
N GLY A 260 2.10 12.86 -47.37
CA GLY A 260 2.08 13.15 -45.95
C GLY A 260 3.19 12.36 -45.27
N SER A 261 4.23 13.06 -44.83
CA SER A 261 5.26 12.56 -43.94
C SER A 261 4.67 11.77 -42.77
N PRO A 262 5.38 10.75 -42.25
CA PRO A 262 4.90 9.99 -41.10
C PRO A 262 4.59 10.95 -39.94
N PRO A 263 3.47 10.75 -39.22
CA PRO A 263 3.16 11.56 -38.07
C PRO A 263 4.32 11.46 -37.06
N PRO A 264 4.73 12.57 -36.43
CA PRO A 264 5.73 12.52 -35.37
C PRO A 264 5.24 11.56 -34.27
N PRO A 265 6.15 10.84 -33.60
CA PRO A 265 5.79 9.97 -32.49
C PRO A 265 5.02 10.77 -31.44
N PRO A 266 4.03 10.15 -30.76
CA PRO A 266 3.28 10.83 -29.72
C PRO A 266 4.26 11.38 -28.68
N GLN A 267 4.32 12.71 -28.59
CA GLN A 267 5.03 13.38 -27.53
C GLN A 267 4.30 13.01 -26.24
N LEU A 268 4.94 12.20 -25.39
CA LEU A 268 4.49 11.99 -24.02
C LEU A 268 4.43 13.37 -23.37
N LEU A 269 3.21 13.85 -23.11
CA LEU A 269 2.98 15.08 -22.39
C LEU A 269 3.40 14.85 -20.94
N VAL A 270 4.69 15.07 -20.66
CA VAL A 270 5.19 15.17 -19.29
C VAL A 270 4.66 16.49 -18.76
N THR A 271 3.52 16.44 -18.08
CA THR A 271 3.08 17.57 -17.25
C THR A 271 4.20 17.90 -16.27
N PRO A 272 4.69 19.15 -16.23
CA PRO A 272 5.70 19.53 -15.26
C PRO A 272 5.17 19.21 -13.86
N ALA A 273 6.00 18.52 -13.07
CA ALA A 273 5.69 18.20 -11.68
C ALA A 273 5.25 19.49 -10.98
N ALA A 274 3.99 19.52 -10.57
CA ALA A 274 3.52 20.59 -9.70
C ALA A 274 4.39 20.54 -8.45
N THR A 275 5.16 21.61 -8.22
CA THR A 275 5.87 21.84 -6.96
C THR A 275 4.88 21.60 -5.83
N GLN A 276 5.11 20.55 -5.03
CA GLN A 276 4.26 20.25 -3.89
C GLN A 276 4.17 21.52 -3.01
N PRO A 277 2.97 22.04 -2.70
CA PRO A 277 2.86 23.04 -1.64
C PRO A 277 3.35 22.38 -0.34
N PRO A 278 4.15 23.08 0.49
CA PRO A 278 4.87 22.50 1.64
C PRO A 278 3.99 22.00 2.79
N TRP A 279 2.68 21.95 2.60
CA TRP A 279 1.69 21.49 3.56
C TRP A 279 0.37 21.34 2.79
N ARG A 280 -0.07 20.11 2.50
CA ARG A 280 -1.51 19.90 2.44
C ARG A 280 -1.97 19.88 3.89
N VAL A 281 -2.80 20.87 4.22
CA VAL A 281 -3.61 20.90 5.45
C VAL A 281 -4.14 19.50 5.72
N ASP A 282 -3.95 19.01 6.94
CA ASP A 282 -4.54 17.79 7.48
C ASP A 282 -5.87 17.51 6.78
N ARG A 283 -5.88 16.58 5.83
CA ARG A 283 -7.14 15.99 5.41
C ARG A 283 -7.62 15.31 6.67
N THR A 284 -8.64 15.87 7.31
CA THR A 284 -9.38 15.14 8.34
C THR A 284 -9.72 13.80 7.70
N PRO A 285 -9.17 12.68 8.19
CA PRO A 285 -9.35 11.41 7.52
C PRO A 285 -10.85 11.19 7.34
N PRO A 286 -11.32 10.76 6.15
CA PRO A 286 -12.72 10.35 6.01
C PRO A 286 -13.03 9.44 7.19
N LYS A 287 -14.10 9.77 7.94
CA LYS A 287 -14.42 9.20 9.26
C LYS A 287 -13.84 7.80 9.41
N ARG A 288 -12.73 7.77 10.14
CA ARG A 288 -11.94 6.61 10.58
C ARG A 288 -12.76 5.31 10.49
N TYR A 289 -12.38 4.39 9.60
CA TYR A 289 -12.69 2.97 9.71
C TYR A 289 -11.93 2.41 10.92
N LYS A 290 -12.29 2.84 12.14
CA LYS A 290 -11.73 2.25 13.36
C LYS A 290 -12.06 0.76 13.47
N ASP A 291 -13.10 0.31 12.79
CA ASP A 291 -13.61 -1.05 12.90
C ASP A 291 -12.86 -2.08 12.00
N LEU A 292 -11.91 -1.65 11.16
CA LEU A 292 -11.08 -2.56 10.36
C LEU A 292 -9.65 -2.74 10.89
N ASP A 293 -9.19 -1.88 11.79
CA ASP A 293 -7.79 -1.85 12.25
C ASP A 293 -7.52 -2.68 13.53
N GLU A 294 -8.53 -3.13 14.27
CA GLU A 294 -8.33 -3.85 15.54
C GLU A 294 -8.29 -5.39 15.40
N ALA A 295 -8.51 -5.95 14.20
CA ALA A 295 -8.64 -7.41 14.05
C ALA A 295 -7.38 -8.15 13.57
N ASP A 296 -6.32 -7.48 13.09
CA ASP A 296 -5.27 -8.19 12.30
C ASP A 296 -3.81 -7.74 12.58
N ASP A 297 -3.54 -6.92 13.59
CA ASP A 297 -2.20 -6.31 13.77
C ASP A 297 -1.16 -7.18 14.54
N ASP A 298 -1.41 -8.45 14.90
CA ASP A 298 -0.43 -9.24 15.69
C ASP A 298 -0.02 -10.63 15.13
N GLU A 299 -0.59 -11.10 14.02
CA GLU A 299 -0.14 -12.35 13.39
C GLU A 299 0.05 -12.17 11.89
N THR A 300 1.08 -11.41 11.51
CA THR A 300 1.76 -11.78 10.26
C THR A 300 2.34 -13.17 10.55
N PRO A 301 1.96 -14.24 9.83
CA PRO A 301 2.54 -15.54 10.09
C PRO A 301 4.06 -15.38 10.02
N GLU A 302 4.76 -15.76 11.08
CA GLU A 302 6.20 -15.93 11.03
C GLU A 302 6.46 -16.91 9.89
N LEU A 303 6.76 -16.36 8.72
CA LEU A 303 7.30 -17.14 7.64
C LEU A 303 8.73 -17.39 8.06
N ASP A 304 8.94 -18.52 8.74
CA ASP A 304 10.27 -19.09 8.98
C ASP A 304 10.98 -19.16 7.62
N TYR A 305 11.91 -18.23 7.40
CA TYR A 305 12.76 -18.14 6.21
C TYR A 305 14.21 -18.33 6.59
#